data_AF-A0A351TGX9-F1
#
_entry.id   AF-A0A351TGX9-F1
#
_cell.length_a   1.000
_cell.length_b   1.000
_cell.length_c   1.000
_cell.angle_alpha   90.00
_cell.angle_beta   90.00
_cell.angle_gamma   90.00
#
_symmetry.space_group_name_H-M   'P 1'
#
loop_
_entity.id
_entity.type
_entity.pdbx_description
1 polymer ?
#
loop_
_entity_poly.entity_id
_entity_poly.type
_entity_poly.pdbx_seq_one_letter_code
_entity_poly.pdbx_strand_id
1 'polypeptide(L)'
;MRELRKKMESNSVESLEEVQDVGAEEIDYEKIEIELTMHKVIADEEWELIKDFYLRGITIRELAEKYGITENNMTVRLHRLRKKIRERIGS
;
A
#
# COMPACT_ATOMS: atom_id res chain seq x y z
N MET A 1 -21.48 -53.52 -16.56
CA MET A 1 -20.72 -52.34 -17.08
C MET A 1 -21.44 -51.52 -18.17
N ARG A 2 -22.74 -51.75 -18.47
CA ARG A 2 -23.50 -50.93 -19.45
C ARG A 2 -24.49 -49.95 -18.80
N GLU A 3 -24.90 -50.21 -17.56
CA GLU A 3 -25.91 -49.38 -16.86
C GLU A 3 -25.32 -48.22 -16.05
N LEU A 4 -24.06 -48.33 -15.63
CA LEU A 4 -23.33 -47.23 -14.96
C LEU A 4 -23.03 -46.06 -15.90
N ARG A 5 -22.92 -46.32 -17.22
CA ARG A 5 -22.67 -45.26 -18.22
C ARG A 5 -23.89 -44.38 -18.49
N LYS A 6 -25.10 -44.89 -18.27
CA LYS A 6 -26.33 -44.15 -18.54
C LYS A 6 -26.70 -43.16 -17.43
N LYS A 7 -26.02 -43.24 -16.29
CA LYS A 7 -26.23 -42.35 -15.13
C LYS A 7 -25.25 -41.18 -15.06
N MET A 8 -24.16 -41.24 -15.84
CA MET A 8 -23.20 -40.13 -15.97
C MET A 8 -23.61 -39.11 -17.03
N GLU A 9 -24.47 -39.49 -17.99
CA GLU A 9 -25.00 -38.56 -19.01
C GLU A 9 -26.13 -37.67 -18.49
N SER A 10 -26.63 -37.90 -17.27
CA SER A 10 -27.69 -37.11 -16.64
C SER A 10 -27.21 -36.22 -15.50
N ASN A 11 -25.89 -36.10 -15.28
CA ASN A 11 -25.40 -34.94 -14.55
C ASN A 11 -25.25 -33.85 -15.60
N SER A 12 -26.33 -33.07 -15.76
CA SER A 12 -26.26 -31.73 -16.33
C SER A 12 -25.00 -31.09 -15.77
N VAL A 13 -24.07 -30.76 -16.66
CA VAL A 13 -22.98 -29.83 -16.39
C VAL A 13 -23.69 -28.60 -15.85
N GLU A 14 -23.74 -28.49 -14.53
CA GLU A 14 -24.12 -27.26 -13.88
C GLU A 14 -23.00 -26.32 -14.30
N SER A 15 -23.30 -25.48 -15.28
CA SER A 15 -22.45 -24.37 -15.68
C SER A 15 -22.21 -23.62 -14.39
N LEU A 16 -21.00 -23.76 -13.83
CA LEU A 16 -20.52 -22.86 -12.82
C LEU A 16 -20.47 -21.53 -13.53
N GLU A 17 -21.54 -20.74 -13.41
CA GLU A 17 -21.46 -19.31 -13.67
C GLU A 17 -20.25 -18.85 -12.86
N GLU A 18 -19.23 -18.38 -13.56
CA GLU A 18 -18.17 -17.60 -12.93
C GLU A 18 -18.89 -16.46 -12.23
N VAL A 19 -19.09 -16.61 -10.92
CA VAL A 19 -19.50 -15.50 -10.09
C VAL A 19 -18.33 -14.55 -10.18
N GLN A 20 -18.45 -13.60 -11.11
CA GLN A 20 -17.56 -12.47 -11.18
C GLN A 20 -17.69 -11.82 -9.80
N ASP A 21 -16.66 -11.96 -8.99
CA ASP A 21 -16.60 -11.34 -7.66
C ASP A 21 -16.46 -9.84 -7.90
N VAL A 22 -17.60 -9.18 -8.15
CA VAL A 22 -17.68 -7.76 -8.53
C VAL A 22 -17.36 -6.82 -7.36
N GLY A 23 -16.79 -7.33 -6.26
CA GLY A 23 -16.63 -6.59 -5.01
C GLY A 23 -15.35 -6.86 -4.22
N ALA A 24 -14.48 -7.77 -4.64
CA ALA A 24 -13.17 -7.89 -4.00
C ALA A 24 -12.26 -6.75 -4.47
N GLU A 25 -12.20 -5.66 -3.70
CA GLU A 25 -11.04 -4.76 -3.77
C GLU A 25 -9.79 -5.62 -3.58
N GLU A 26 -8.94 -5.70 -4.61
CA GLU A 26 -7.65 -6.39 -4.49
C GLU A 26 -6.88 -5.76 -3.33
N ILE A 27 -6.71 -6.54 -2.25
CA ILE A 27 -5.96 -6.10 -1.09
C ILE A 27 -4.50 -5.98 -1.50
N ASP A 28 -4.00 -4.74 -1.55
CA ASP A 28 -2.58 -4.44 -1.75
C ASP A 28 -1.83 -4.69 -0.42
N TYR A 29 -1.49 -5.95 -0.19
CA TYR A 29 -0.75 -6.39 0.99
C TYR A 29 0.62 -5.72 1.10
N GLU A 30 1.28 -5.41 -0.02
CA GLU A 30 2.57 -4.73 -0.03
C GLU A 30 2.44 -3.32 0.57
N LYS A 31 1.42 -2.56 0.15
CA LYS A 31 1.14 -1.25 0.74
C LYS A 31 0.83 -1.33 2.23
N ILE A 32 0.05 -2.32 2.66
CA ILE A 32 -0.28 -2.52 4.08
C ILE A 32 0.99 -2.82 4.89
N GLU A 33 1.86 -3.70 4.40
CA GLU A 33 3.12 -4.04 5.05
C GLU A 33 4.04 -2.82 5.18
N ILE A 34 4.11 -2.00 4.13
CA ILE A 34 4.88 -0.75 4.15
C ILE A 34 4.32 0.19 5.24
N GLU A 35 3.02 0.48 5.24
CA GLU A 35 2.40 1.35 6.23
C GLU A 35 2.68 0.85 7.66
N LEU A 36 2.45 -0.44 7.93
CA LEU A 36 2.71 -1.06 9.24
C LEU A 36 4.19 -1.00 9.64
N THR A 37 5.11 -1.15 8.69
CA THR A 37 6.55 -1.06 8.94
C THR A 37 6.95 0.37 9.26
N MET A 38 6.44 1.35 8.51
CA MET A 38 6.77 2.76 8.69
C MET A 38 6.28 3.30 10.04
N HIS A 39 5.08 2.92 10.48
CA HIS A 39 4.55 3.29 11.80
C HIS A 39 5.39 2.77 12.99
N LYS A 40 6.19 1.72 12.80
CA LYS A 40 7.14 1.23 13.83
C LYS A 40 8.45 2.04 13.85
N VAL A 41 8.73 2.79 12.78
CA VAL A 41 10.04 3.39 12.51
C VAL A 41 10.05 4.90 12.76
N ILE A 42 8.97 5.59 12.40
CA ILE A 42 8.78 7.05 12.53
C ILE A 42 7.38 7.37 13.04
N ALA A 43 7.18 8.60 13.52
CA ALA A 43 5.86 9.08 13.95
C ALA A 43 4.94 9.34 12.75
N ASP A 44 3.62 9.31 12.97
CA ASP A 44 2.62 9.48 11.92
C ASP A 44 2.77 10.80 11.15
N GLU A 45 3.06 11.89 11.86
CA GLU A 45 3.31 13.20 11.24
C GLU A 45 4.57 13.19 10.36
N GLU A 46 5.63 12.48 10.79
CA GLU A 46 6.85 12.32 9.99
C GLU A 46 6.58 11.46 8.75
N TRP A 47 5.71 10.46 8.87
CA TRP A 47 5.30 9.61 7.76
C TRP A 47 4.44 10.36 6.75
N GLU A 48 3.46 11.15 7.20
CA GLU A 48 2.66 12.01 6.32
C GLU A 48 3.54 13.03 5.58
N LEU A 49 4.56 13.60 6.24
CA LEU A 49 5.54 14.46 5.56
C LEU A 49 6.30 13.74 4.44
N ILE A 50 6.69 12.47 4.66
CA ILE A 50 7.35 11.65 3.64
C ILE A 50 6.40 11.34 2.48
N LYS A 51 5.14 10.98 2.77
CA LYS A 51 4.12 10.73 1.74
C LYS A 51 3.79 11.99 0.93
N ASP A 52 3.63 13.13 1.60
CA ASP A 52 3.41 14.42 0.96
C ASP A 52 4.51 14.72 -0.07
N PHE A 53 5.77 14.55 0.31
CA PHE A 53 6.89 14.86 -0.57
C PHE A 53 7.11 13.82 -1.68
N TYR A 54 7.15 12.52 -1.35
CA TYR A 54 7.56 11.47 -2.29
C TYR A 54 6.42 10.82 -3.06
N LEU A 55 5.21 10.77 -2.49
CA LEU A 55 4.07 10.10 -3.13
C LEU A 55 3.08 11.10 -3.74
N ARG A 56 2.87 12.25 -3.09
CA ARG A 56 1.92 13.28 -3.53
C ARG A 56 2.58 14.41 -4.33
N GLY A 57 3.92 14.48 -4.36
CA GLY A 57 4.67 15.46 -5.13
C GLY A 57 4.59 16.90 -4.61
N ILE A 58 4.25 17.10 -3.34
CA ILE A 58 4.20 18.43 -2.72
C ILE A 58 5.63 19.00 -2.63
N THR A 59 5.82 20.24 -3.02
CA THR A 59 7.14 20.87 -3.10
C THR A 59 7.71 21.23 -1.73
N ILE A 60 9.04 21.40 -1.65
CA ILE A 60 9.72 21.87 -0.43
C ILE A 60 9.16 23.20 0.04
N ARG A 61 8.83 24.11 -0.89
CA ARG A 61 8.24 25.42 -0.60
C ARG A 61 6.87 25.29 0.06
N GLU A 62 5.96 24.51 -0.52
CA GLU A 62 4.61 24.30 0.02
C GLU A 62 4.66 23.60 1.38
N LEU A 63 5.57 22.65 1.56
CA LEU A 63 5.82 22.01 2.85
C LEU A 63 6.40 22.99 3.87
N ALA A 64 7.35 23.84 3.49
CA ALA A 64 7.91 24.85 4.37
C ALA A 64 6.82 25.82 4.85
N GLU A 65 5.94 26.26 3.94
CA GLU A 65 4.79 27.09 4.26
C GLU A 65 3.79 26.37 5.18
N LYS A 66 3.37 25.14 4.84
CA LYS A 66 2.45 24.32 5.64
C LYS A 66 2.93 24.12 7.08
N TYR A 67 4.24 23.97 7.29
CA TYR A 67 4.83 23.71 8.61
C TYR A 67 5.39 24.98 9.29
N GLY A 68 5.30 26.16 8.65
CA GLY A 68 5.76 27.43 9.22
C GLY A 68 7.28 27.52 9.43
N ILE A 69 8.07 26.90 8.55
CA ILE A 69 9.55 26.88 8.62
C ILE A 69 10.18 27.35 7.31
N THR A 70 11.50 27.53 7.28
CA THR A 70 12.21 27.87 6.04
C THR A 70 12.39 26.65 5.13
N GLU A 71 12.51 26.86 3.82
CA GLU A 71 12.78 25.78 2.84
C GLU A 71 14.05 24.99 3.16
N ASN A 72 15.10 25.69 3.63
CA ASN A 72 16.33 25.04 4.06
C ASN A 72 16.11 24.14 5.29
N ASN A 73 15.31 24.60 6.27
CA ASN A 73 14.96 23.77 7.43
C ASN A 73 14.14 22.54 7.01
N MET A 74 13.19 22.71 6.08
CA MET A 74 12.40 21.59 5.53
C MET A 74 13.29 20.58 4.80
N THR A 75 14.23 21.05 3.99
CA THR A 75 15.23 20.20 3.31
C THR A 75 16.04 19.37 4.30
N VAL A 76 16.54 20.01 5.36
CA VAL A 76 17.29 19.33 6.44
C VAL A 76 16.41 18.33 7.18
N ARG A 77 15.14 18.69 7.45
CA ARG A 77 14.17 17.82 8.12
C ARG A 77 13.91 16.55 7.30
N LEU A 78 13.60 16.67 6.01
CA LEU A 78 13.42 15.54 5.09
C LEU A 78 14.68 14.66 5.01
N HIS A 79 15.87 15.28 4.94
CA HIS A 79 17.13 14.53 4.92
C HIS A 79 17.33 13.68 6.19
N ARG A 80 17.08 14.26 7.36
CA ARG A 80 17.19 13.56 8.65
C ARG A 80 16.17 12.42 8.76
N LEU A 81 14.93 12.62 8.31
CA LEU A 81 13.92 11.57 8.26
C LEU A 81 14.33 10.41 7.36
N ARG A 82 14.80 10.69 6.14
CA ARG A 82 15.30 9.66 5.23
C ARG A 82 16.47 8.89 5.83
N LYS A 83 17.38 9.57 6.56
CA LYS A 83 18.48 8.92 7.27
C LYS A 83 17.97 8.00 8.38
N LYS A 84 17.06 8.48 9.23
CA LYS A 84 16.43 7.70 10.32
C LYS A 84 15.75 6.44 9.80
N ILE A 85 15.01 6.54 8.70
CA ILE A 85 14.33 5.39 8.06
C ILE A 85 15.36 4.37 7.57
N ARG A 86 16.39 4.82 6.85
CA ARG A 86 17.45 3.94 6.33
C ARG A 86 18.18 3.19 7.44
N GLU A 87 18.48 3.84 8.55
CA GLU A 87 19.17 3.21 9.69
C GLU A 87 18.31 2.13 10.37
N ARG A 88 16.98 2.31 10.41
CA ARG A 88 16.07 1.38 11.08
C ARG A 88 15.55 0.25 10.21
N ILE A 89 15.47 0.43 8.89
CA ILE A 89 14.96 -0.57 7.95
C ILE A 89 16.09 -1.26 7.17
N GLY A 90 17.21 -0.59 6.93
CA GLY A 90 18.33 -1.11 6.14
C GLY A 90 19.43 -1.81 6.94
N SER A 91 19.11 -2.31 8.15
CA SER A 91 20.02 -3.11 8.99
C SER A 91 19.69 -4.60 8.89
#